data_AF-A0A4R9GIX1-F1
#
_entry.id   AF-A0A4R9GIX1-F1
#
_cell.length_a   1.000
_cell.length_b   1.000
_cell.length_c   1.000
_cell.angle_alpha   90.00
_cell.angle_beta   90.00
_cell.angle_gamma   90.00
#
_symmetry.space_group_name_H-M   'P 1'
#
loop_
_entity.id
_entity.type
_entity.pdbx_description
1 polymer ?
#
loop_
_entity_poly.entity_id
_entity_poly.type
_entity_poly.pdbx_seq_one_letter_code
_entity_poly.pdbx_strand_id
1 'polypeptide(L)'
;MRSKLSGLLIAVFFFALLEAVVRFLPSYFMEEPETFFVNYKRETIESGKGKADIVILGDSRSMALAGTKGTYEVYNHSLPAMGPRYYKFLLEKYLKFGNKKPKLLLFAASSVLYSQGYGPPLYDPSGLRTMKNEGLGEYSERRWKEGWKNTFFKQQTESNLDPLDPRREDSFLWDFFGQRYLHQFSFSELAGQFEGVERIFILSKAAPLLYSTYKYRRSVENSLSLSNWETEKENSDWIRNCSTCQAVEAGLCLPPGSQLQDNILIKEWLDLNRGKYNISNRMNPLQTYQSREYVKQILEKSIESQNRVLSQDFSSLVDLIDFCEKEGILFGFLYMPGIMELENTANSIAVRSAVKKLVESRKNAAFFSFPDFRYPKEMFVDQIHFDCRGEARLNAEFQEFVLPMVFRFLDSKRKNPFLE
;
A
#
# COMPACT_ATOMS: atom_id res chain seq x y z
N MET A 1 -0.73 -38.58 -37.57
CA MET A 1 -1.54 -38.22 -36.38
C MET A 1 -0.81 -38.48 -35.05
N ARG A 2 -0.14 -39.64 -34.86
CA ARG A 2 0.61 -39.95 -33.62
C ARG A 2 1.68 -38.91 -33.25
N SER A 3 2.50 -38.43 -34.19
CA SER A 3 3.55 -37.43 -33.89
C SER A 3 3.00 -36.06 -33.47
N LYS A 4 1.89 -35.60 -34.06
CA LYS A 4 1.21 -34.35 -33.68
C LYS A 4 0.57 -34.45 -32.29
N LEU A 5 -0.01 -35.61 -31.96
CA LEU A 5 -0.56 -35.87 -30.63
C LEU A 5 0.55 -35.95 -29.57
N SER A 6 1.67 -36.62 -29.87
CA SER A 6 2.83 -36.66 -28.98
C SER A 6 3.43 -35.26 -28.76
N GLY A 7 3.56 -34.44 -29.81
CA GLY A 7 4.02 -33.06 -29.68
C GLY A 7 3.10 -32.20 -28.81
N LEU A 8 1.78 -32.33 -28.98
CA LEU A 8 0.79 -31.64 -28.14
C LEU A 8 0.89 -32.06 -26.67
N LEU A 9 1.00 -33.37 -26.40
CA LEU A 9 1.13 -33.88 -25.03
C LEU A 9 2.41 -33.41 -24.35
N ILE A 10 3.53 -33.38 -25.09
CA ILE A 10 4.81 -32.84 -24.59
C ILE A 10 4.66 -31.35 -24.25
N ALA A 11 4.03 -30.56 -25.12
CA ALA A 11 3.81 -29.14 -24.87
C ALA A 11 2.92 -28.91 -23.64
N VAL A 12 1.79 -29.62 -23.53
CA VAL A 12 0.89 -29.53 -22.36
C VAL A 12 1.61 -29.94 -21.09
N PHE A 13 2.38 -31.03 -21.11
CA PHE A 13 3.17 -31.47 -19.96
C PHE A 13 4.21 -30.42 -19.56
N PHE A 14 4.92 -29.82 -20.52
CA PHE A 14 5.88 -28.76 -20.27
C PHE A 14 5.24 -27.55 -19.58
N PHE A 15 4.12 -27.04 -20.10
CA PHE A 15 3.43 -25.90 -19.49
C PHE A 15 2.83 -26.24 -18.11
N ALA A 16 2.32 -27.47 -17.93
CA ALA A 16 1.84 -27.93 -16.63
C ALA A 16 2.97 -28.03 -15.60
N LEU A 17 4.15 -28.53 -16.01
CA LEU A 17 5.33 -28.60 -15.17
C LEU A 17 5.83 -27.19 -14.81
N LEU A 18 5.88 -26.27 -15.77
CA LEU A 18 6.27 -24.88 -15.52
C LEU A 18 5.32 -24.19 -14.53
N GLU A 19 4.01 -24.32 -14.71
CA GLU A 19 3.02 -23.79 -13.76
C GLU A 19 3.19 -24.41 -12.37
N ALA A 20 3.43 -25.72 -12.28
CA ALA A 20 3.68 -26.38 -11.00
C ALA A 20 4.95 -25.83 -10.31
N VAL A 21 6.05 -25.69 -11.04
CA VAL A 21 7.29 -25.11 -10.53
C VAL A 21 7.06 -23.69 -10.01
N VAL A 22 6.45 -22.82 -10.82
CA VAL A 22 6.23 -21.41 -10.43
C VAL A 22 5.26 -21.28 -9.25
N ARG A 23 4.27 -22.17 -9.16
CA ARG A 23 3.25 -22.17 -8.09
C ARG A 23 3.79 -22.64 -6.74
N PHE A 24 4.69 -23.62 -6.73
CA PHE A 24 5.18 -24.23 -5.48
C PHE A 24 6.52 -23.67 -5.01
N LEU A 25 7.33 -23.10 -5.91
CA LEU A 25 8.53 -22.38 -5.51
C LEU A 25 8.19 -20.93 -5.16
N PRO A 26 8.98 -20.29 -4.27
CA PRO A 26 8.79 -18.89 -3.89
C PRO A 26 9.27 -17.95 -5.02
N SER A 27 8.67 -18.08 -6.20
CA SER A 27 9.06 -17.41 -7.45
C SER A 27 9.07 -15.89 -7.31
N TYR A 28 8.23 -15.35 -6.40
CA TYR A 28 8.17 -13.93 -6.12
C TYR A 28 9.49 -13.33 -5.62
N PHE A 29 10.46 -14.12 -5.14
CA PHE A 29 11.82 -13.66 -4.84
C PHE A 29 12.62 -13.20 -6.07
N MET A 30 12.14 -13.49 -7.27
CA MET A 30 12.72 -12.99 -8.53
C MET A 30 11.90 -11.84 -9.14
N GLU A 31 10.85 -11.35 -8.46
CA GLU A 31 10.12 -10.14 -8.87
C GLU A 31 10.91 -8.88 -8.51
N GLU A 32 10.54 -7.77 -9.15
CA GLU A 32 10.96 -6.43 -8.73
C GLU A 32 10.59 -6.15 -7.25
N PRO A 33 11.36 -5.31 -6.54
CA PRO A 33 11.27 -5.13 -5.09
C PRO A 33 9.89 -4.78 -4.55
N GLU A 34 9.13 -3.97 -5.29
CA GLU A 34 7.78 -3.57 -4.91
C GLU A 34 6.79 -4.74 -4.99
N THR A 35 6.81 -5.48 -6.11
CA THR A 35 5.97 -6.67 -6.27
C THR A 35 6.37 -7.74 -5.27
N PHE A 36 7.68 -7.94 -5.04
CA PHE A 36 8.18 -8.80 -3.98
C PHE A 36 7.60 -8.40 -2.61
N PHE A 37 7.69 -7.12 -2.25
CA PHE A 37 7.22 -6.59 -0.97
C PHE A 37 5.73 -6.87 -0.75
N VAL A 38 4.89 -6.62 -1.75
CA VAL A 38 3.44 -6.91 -1.69
C VAL A 38 3.20 -8.41 -1.50
N ASN A 39 3.84 -9.27 -2.29
CA ASN A 39 3.67 -10.72 -2.15
C ASN A 39 4.20 -11.22 -0.80
N TYR A 40 5.34 -10.71 -0.31
CA TYR A 40 5.89 -11.08 0.98
C TYR A 40 4.93 -10.76 2.13
N LYS A 41 4.32 -9.57 2.13
CA LYS A 41 3.32 -9.17 3.12
C LYS A 41 2.06 -10.02 3.01
N ARG A 42 1.60 -10.32 1.79
CA ARG A 42 0.52 -11.28 1.56
C ARG A 42 0.84 -12.65 2.17
N GLU A 43 1.96 -13.27 1.81
CA GLU A 43 2.36 -14.59 2.33
C GLU A 43 2.48 -14.59 3.85
N THR A 44 3.00 -13.51 4.44
CA THR A 44 3.07 -13.34 5.90
C THR A 44 1.67 -13.39 6.53
N ILE A 45 0.70 -12.71 5.94
CA ILE A 45 -0.70 -12.72 6.39
C ILE A 45 -1.36 -14.08 6.16
N GLU A 46 -1.19 -14.66 4.96
CA GLU A 46 -1.77 -15.94 4.58
C GLU A 46 -1.15 -17.13 5.35
N SER A 47 0.01 -16.94 5.98
CA SER A 47 0.64 -17.97 6.81
C SER A 47 -0.14 -18.32 8.08
N GLY A 48 -1.02 -17.42 8.55
CA GLY A 48 -1.76 -17.59 9.80
C GLY A 48 -0.90 -17.52 11.08
N LYS A 49 0.39 -17.18 10.97
CA LYS A 49 1.36 -17.23 12.07
C LYS A 49 1.59 -15.87 12.75
N GLY A 50 0.83 -14.84 12.40
CA GLY A 50 0.90 -13.50 12.98
C GLY A 50 0.61 -13.51 14.48
N LYS A 51 1.46 -12.83 15.26
CA LYS A 51 1.40 -12.79 16.75
C LYS A 51 1.19 -11.39 17.32
N ALA A 52 1.02 -10.40 16.45
CA ALA A 52 0.88 -9.00 16.84
C ALA A 52 -0.35 -8.78 17.74
N ASP A 53 -0.14 -8.11 18.88
CA ASP A 53 -1.20 -7.49 19.66
C ASP A 53 -1.70 -6.21 18.99
N ILE A 54 -0.82 -5.52 18.26
CA ILE A 54 -1.11 -4.29 17.53
C ILE A 54 -0.66 -4.44 16.09
N VAL A 55 -1.62 -4.34 15.17
CA VAL A 55 -1.35 -4.32 13.73
C VAL A 55 -1.39 -2.86 13.26
N ILE A 56 -0.33 -2.40 12.60
CA ILE A 56 -0.31 -1.08 11.95
C ILE A 56 -0.73 -1.27 10.49
N LEU A 57 -1.71 -0.50 10.04
CA LEU A 57 -2.11 -0.41 8.64
C LEU A 57 -2.06 1.03 8.16
N GLY A 58 -1.68 1.22 6.90
CA GLY A 58 -1.52 2.54 6.33
C GLY A 58 -0.87 2.49 4.96
N ASP A 59 -0.32 3.62 4.55
CA ASP A 59 0.27 3.84 3.24
C ASP A 59 1.79 3.82 3.24
N SER A 60 2.37 4.26 2.12
CA SER A 60 3.81 4.32 1.92
C SER A 60 4.53 5.21 2.93
N ARG A 61 3.90 6.25 3.47
CA ARG A 61 4.47 7.08 4.54
C ARG A 61 4.58 6.28 5.84
N SER A 62 3.53 5.55 6.18
CA SER A 62 3.50 4.75 7.42
C SER A 62 4.34 3.48 7.39
N MET A 63 4.75 3.01 6.21
CA MET A 63 5.72 1.91 6.09
C MET A 63 7.03 2.22 6.81
N ALA A 64 7.39 3.50 6.99
CA ALA A 64 8.57 3.92 7.74
C ALA A 64 8.49 3.62 9.25
N LEU A 65 7.33 3.23 9.81
CA LEU A 65 7.20 2.90 11.24
C LEU A 65 7.75 1.50 11.56
N ALA A 66 8.65 1.42 12.53
CA ALA A 66 9.06 0.18 13.16
C ALA A 66 8.01 -0.33 14.14
N GLY A 67 7.63 -1.59 13.97
CA GLY A 67 7.02 -2.35 15.05
C GLY A 67 8.01 -2.60 16.18
N THR A 68 7.54 -3.24 17.25
CA THR A 68 8.37 -3.54 18.42
C THR A 68 7.96 -4.86 19.06
N LYS A 69 8.90 -5.46 19.78
CA LYS A 69 8.64 -6.62 20.64
C LYS A 69 8.85 -6.17 22.08
N GLY A 70 7.80 -6.19 22.87
CA GLY A 70 7.85 -5.77 24.27
C GLY A 70 6.56 -6.14 24.99
N THR A 71 6.02 -5.20 25.77
CA THR A 71 4.73 -5.35 26.48
C THR A 71 3.59 -5.78 25.55
N TYR A 72 3.57 -5.22 24.34
CA TYR A 72 2.68 -5.60 23.26
C TYR A 72 3.52 -5.88 22.01
N GLU A 73 3.19 -6.95 21.27
CA GLU A 73 3.83 -7.22 19.98
C GLU A 73 3.20 -6.32 18.91
N VAL A 74 4.01 -5.47 18.30
CA VAL A 74 3.56 -4.51 17.27
C VAL A 74 4.20 -4.89 15.94
N TYR A 75 3.39 -5.01 14.89
CA TYR A 75 3.87 -5.30 13.54
C TYR A 75 3.22 -4.39 12.51
N ASN A 76 4.01 -3.91 11.56
CA ASN A 76 3.58 -3.02 10.51
C ASN A 76 3.24 -3.77 9.21
N HIS A 77 1.96 -3.73 8.80
CA HIS A 77 1.43 -4.29 7.56
C HIS A 77 1.03 -3.21 6.54
N SER A 78 1.49 -1.96 6.71
CA SER A 78 1.32 -0.92 5.71
C SER A 78 1.93 -1.31 4.37
N LEU A 79 1.25 -0.90 3.31
CA LEU A 79 1.64 -1.15 1.92
C LEU A 79 1.61 0.16 1.15
N PRO A 80 2.47 0.32 0.14
CA PRO A 80 2.47 1.54 -0.65
C PRO A 80 1.20 1.56 -1.49
N ALA A 81 0.57 2.74 -1.57
CA ALA A 81 -0.36 3.01 -2.67
C ALA A 81 -1.49 1.95 -2.80
N MET A 82 -2.09 1.53 -1.68
CA MET A 82 -3.16 0.53 -1.70
C MET A 82 -4.57 1.14 -1.72
N GLY A 83 -4.75 2.45 -1.76
CA GLY A 83 -6.08 3.09 -1.76
C GLY A 83 -6.94 2.80 -0.51
N PRO A 84 -8.10 3.45 -0.37
CA PRO A 84 -8.93 3.37 0.84
C PRO A 84 -9.63 2.02 1.04
N ARG A 85 -9.96 1.28 -0.04
CA ARG A 85 -10.69 -0.01 0.04
C ARG A 85 -9.87 -1.09 0.75
N TYR A 86 -8.55 -1.04 0.63
CA TYR A 86 -7.63 -2.08 1.07
C TYR A 86 -7.72 -2.43 2.57
N TYR A 87 -7.86 -1.44 3.45
CA TYR A 87 -7.55 -1.62 4.88
C TYR A 87 -8.47 -2.60 5.60
N LYS A 88 -9.78 -2.46 5.40
CA LYS A 88 -10.78 -3.37 5.99
C LYS A 88 -10.56 -4.80 5.50
N PHE A 89 -10.45 -4.98 4.19
CA PHE A 89 -10.30 -6.30 3.59
C PHE A 89 -8.97 -6.96 3.95
N LEU A 90 -7.91 -6.18 4.17
CA LEU A 90 -6.66 -6.74 4.68
C LEU A 90 -6.83 -7.25 6.11
N LEU A 91 -7.48 -6.49 6.99
CA LEU A 91 -7.72 -6.95 8.36
C LEU A 91 -8.64 -8.18 8.38
N GLU A 92 -9.69 -8.19 7.55
CA GLU A 92 -10.57 -9.35 7.36
C GLU A 92 -9.77 -10.58 6.91
N LYS A 93 -8.90 -10.42 5.91
CA LYS A 93 -7.97 -11.46 5.45
C LYS A 93 -7.06 -11.94 6.58
N TYR A 94 -6.48 -11.02 7.34
CA TYR A 94 -5.62 -11.34 8.48
C TYR A 94 -6.34 -12.21 9.51
N LEU A 95 -7.58 -11.90 9.86
CA LEU A 95 -8.38 -12.72 10.77
C LEU A 95 -8.75 -14.07 10.16
N LYS A 96 -9.18 -14.09 8.89
CA LYS A 96 -9.62 -15.30 8.17
C LYS A 96 -8.54 -16.37 8.09
N PHE A 97 -7.28 -15.97 7.92
CA PHE A 97 -6.14 -16.90 7.84
C PHE A 97 -5.67 -17.40 9.22
N GLY A 98 -6.38 -17.09 10.31
CA GLY A 98 -6.13 -17.65 11.63
C GLY A 98 -4.98 -17.00 12.40
N ASN A 99 -4.51 -15.82 11.98
CA ASN A 99 -3.56 -15.04 12.76
C ASN A 99 -4.15 -14.65 14.13
N LYS A 100 -3.29 -14.39 15.12
CA LYS A 100 -3.74 -13.87 16.42
C LYS A 100 -4.50 -12.57 16.20
N LYS A 101 -5.79 -12.56 16.56
CA LYS A 101 -6.64 -11.38 16.56
C LYS A 101 -5.96 -10.23 17.33
N PRO A 102 -5.73 -9.07 16.70
CA PRO A 102 -5.07 -7.97 17.38
C PRO A 102 -6.00 -7.38 18.44
N LYS A 103 -5.40 -6.86 19.51
CA LYS A 103 -6.11 -6.07 20.52
C LYS A 103 -6.46 -4.68 19.99
N LEU A 104 -5.61 -4.15 19.12
CA LEU A 104 -5.81 -2.84 18.49
C LEU A 104 -5.31 -2.83 17.04
N LEU A 105 -6.12 -2.24 16.16
CA LEU A 105 -5.69 -1.79 14.84
C LEU A 105 -5.18 -0.34 14.97
N LEU A 106 -3.92 -0.08 14.62
CA LEU A 106 -3.35 1.26 14.55
C LEU A 106 -3.34 1.72 13.09
N PHE A 107 -4.34 2.49 12.70
CA PHE A 107 -4.47 3.02 11.35
C PHE A 107 -3.67 4.32 11.20
N ALA A 108 -2.62 4.28 10.39
CA ALA A 108 -1.65 5.34 10.18
C ALA A 108 -1.61 5.73 8.70
N ALA A 109 -2.56 6.55 8.23
CA ALA A 109 -2.67 6.88 6.80
C ALA A 109 -2.63 8.39 6.55
N SER A 110 -2.27 8.78 5.32
CA SER A 110 -2.39 10.15 4.83
C SER A 110 -3.85 10.55 4.55
N SER A 111 -4.12 11.85 4.53
CA SER A 111 -5.48 12.43 4.38
C SER A 111 -6.25 11.90 3.20
N VAL A 112 -5.60 11.73 2.05
CA VAL A 112 -6.19 11.19 0.81
C VAL A 112 -6.89 9.84 1.06
N LEU A 113 -6.37 9.01 1.95
CA LEU A 113 -6.86 7.64 2.14
C LEU A 113 -8.03 7.51 3.10
N TYR A 114 -8.26 8.52 3.94
CA TYR A 114 -9.33 8.48 4.91
C TYR A 114 -10.39 9.55 4.70
N SER A 115 -10.14 10.59 3.89
CA SER A 115 -11.06 11.70 3.67
C SER A 115 -11.65 11.79 2.26
N GLN A 116 -11.40 10.82 1.38
CA GLN A 116 -11.92 10.78 0.00
C GLN A 116 -12.88 9.60 -0.26
N GLY A 117 -13.39 8.97 0.80
CA GLY A 117 -14.29 7.83 0.70
C GLY A 117 -13.60 6.63 0.05
N TYR A 118 -14.31 5.98 -0.87
CA TYR A 118 -13.81 4.81 -1.60
C TYR A 118 -13.09 5.14 -2.91
N GLY A 119 -12.93 6.43 -3.22
CA GLY A 119 -12.45 6.90 -4.52
C GLY A 119 -13.46 6.66 -5.66
N PRO A 120 -13.14 7.12 -6.88
CA PRO A 120 -13.93 6.77 -8.06
C PRO A 120 -13.89 5.26 -8.31
N PRO A 121 -14.91 4.66 -8.93
CA PRO A 121 -14.88 3.24 -9.24
C PRO A 121 -13.82 2.94 -10.31
N LEU A 122 -13.20 1.77 -10.24
CA LEU A 122 -12.18 1.33 -11.20
C LEU A 122 -12.85 0.83 -12.50
N TYR A 123 -12.44 1.39 -13.64
CA TYR A 123 -12.99 1.06 -14.96
C TYR A 123 -11.91 0.81 -16.01
N ASP A 124 -12.34 0.26 -17.14
CA ASP A 124 -11.56 0.22 -18.37
C ASP A 124 -11.21 1.65 -18.81
N PRO A 125 -9.91 2.03 -18.84
CA PRO A 125 -9.47 3.37 -19.20
C PRO A 125 -9.72 3.72 -20.68
N SER A 126 -10.16 2.76 -21.51
CA SER A 126 -10.60 3.01 -22.88
C SER A 126 -12.01 3.61 -23.01
N GLY A 127 -12.73 3.83 -21.90
CA GLY A 127 -14.06 4.43 -21.87
C GLY A 127 -14.13 5.78 -21.16
N LEU A 128 -15.29 6.45 -21.22
CA LEU A 128 -15.49 7.67 -20.44
C LEU A 128 -15.58 7.34 -18.95
N ARG A 129 -15.02 8.23 -18.13
CA ARG A 129 -15.04 8.15 -16.67
C ARG A 129 -16.47 8.23 -16.14
N THR A 130 -16.73 7.48 -15.08
CA THR A 130 -18.00 7.54 -14.35
C THR A 130 -17.73 7.80 -12.86
N MET A 131 -18.66 8.48 -12.22
CA MET A 131 -18.55 8.84 -10.79
C MET A 131 -19.31 7.86 -9.88
N LYS A 132 -20.00 6.87 -10.46
CA LYS A 132 -20.84 5.90 -9.75
C LYS A 132 -20.65 4.53 -10.37
N ASN A 133 -20.62 3.50 -9.53
CA ASN A 133 -20.58 2.12 -9.99
C ASN A 133 -21.85 1.80 -10.78
N GLU A 134 -21.70 1.50 -12.07
CA GLU A 134 -22.82 1.32 -13.00
C GLU A 134 -23.34 -0.12 -12.96
N GLY A 135 -24.64 -0.28 -13.20
CA GLY A 135 -25.21 -1.57 -13.55
C GLY A 135 -24.75 -2.05 -14.94
N LEU A 136 -24.86 -3.35 -15.21
CA LEU A 136 -24.52 -3.94 -16.51
C LEU A 136 -25.25 -3.28 -17.69
N GLY A 137 -26.55 -2.95 -17.51
CA GLY A 137 -27.36 -2.30 -18.53
C GLY A 137 -26.89 -0.88 -18.84
N GLU A 138 -26.68 -0.07 -17.80
CA GLU A 138 -26.18 1.31 -17.91
C GLU A 138 -24.81 1.34 -18.60
N TYR A 139 -23.91 0.45 -18.20
CA TYR A 139 -22.58 0.33 -18.81
C TYR A 139 -22.66 -0.08 -20.29
N SER A 140 -23.49 -1.07 -20.63
CA SER A 140 -23.64 -1.53 -22.01
C SER A 140 -24.20 -0.44 -22.90
N GLU A 141 -25.22 0.29 -22.43
CA GLU A 141 -25.80 1.43 -23.15
C GLU A 141 -24.77 2.56 -23.34
N ARG A 142 -24.00 2.87 -22.30
CA ARG A 142 -22.93 3.88 -22.37
C ARG A 142 -21.84 3.46 -23.36
N ARG A 143 -21.30 2.24 -23.26
CA ARG A 143 -20.25 1.74 -24.17
C ARG A 143 -20.75 1.64 -25.60
N TRP A 144 -22.01 1.28 -25.81
CA TRP A 144 -22.64 1.33 -27.13
C TRP A 144 -22.66 2.76 -27.67
N LYS A 145 -23.15 3.74 -26.90
CA LYS A 145 -23.16 5.16 -27.29
C LYS A 145 -21.74 5.71 -27.53
N GLU A 146 -20.77 5.33 -26.71
CA GLU A 146 -19.35 5.67 -26.89
C GLU A 146 -18.78 5.06 -28.18
N GLY A 147 -19.04 3.78 -28.44
CA GLY A 147 -18.62 3.11 -29.66
C GLY A 147 -19.17 3.80 -30.90
N TRP A 148 -20.45 4.20 -30.87
CA TRP A 148 -21.06 4.99 -31.93
C TRP A 148 -20.39 6.35 -32.13
N LYS A 149 -20.12 7.09 -31.04
CA LYS A 149 -19.43 8.38 -31.08
C LYS A 149 -17.98 8.26 -31.58
N ASN A 150 -17.22 7.29 -31.07
CA ASN A 150 -15.79 7.15 -31.36
C ASN A 150 -15.50 6.51 -32.73
N THR A 151 -16.43 5.73 -33.28
CA THR A 151 -16.27 5.07 -34.59
C THR A 151 -16.78 5.94 -35.75
N PHE A 152 -17.93 6.61 -35.60
CA PHE A 152 -18.56 7.37 -36.68
C PHE A 152 -18.33 8.89 -36.59
N PHE A 153 -18.12 9.44 -35.39
CA PHE A 153 -17.97 10.87 -35.13
C PHE A 153 -16.70 11.14 -34.35
N LYS A 154 -15.57 10.64 -34.86
CA LYS A 154 -14.25 10.77 -34.22
C LYS A 154 -13.87 12.26 -34.10
N GLN A 155 -14.35 12.92 -33.06
CA GLN A 155 -13.88 14.23 -32.65
C GLN A 155 -12.44 14.03 -32.19
N GLN A 156 -11.48 14.63 -32.90
CA GLN A 156 -10.16 14.88 -32.36
C GLN A 156 -10.36 15.70 -31.09
N THR A 157 -10.40 15.02 -29.95
CA THR A 157 -10.22 15.69 -28.66
C THR A 157 -8.72 15.94 -28.57
N GLU A 158 -8.29 17.12 -29.02
CA GLU A 158 -7.01 17.66 -28.57
C GLU A 158 -7.08 17.71 -27.05
N SER A 159 -6.38 16.80 -26.37
CA SER A 159 -6.25 16.88 -24.92
C SER A 159 -5.29 18.03 -24.61
N ASN A 160 -5.80 19.26 -24.58
CA ASN A 160 -5.14 20.42 -23.96
C ASN A 160 -5.16 20.33 -22.43
N LEU A 161 -5.17 19.11 -21.88
CA LEU A 161 -5.19 18.85 -20.46
C LEU A 161 -3.74 18.80 -19.98
N ASP A 162 -3.42 19.73 -19.09
CA ASP A 162 -2.16 19.85 -18.36
C ASP A 162 -1.67 18.45 -17.92
N PRO A 163 -0.36 18.12 -17.99
CA PRO A 163 0.20 16.93 -17.36
C PRO A 163 -0.21 16.72 -15.89
N LEU A 164 -0.62 17.79 -15.21
CA LEU A 164 -1.14 17.81 -13.84
C LEU A 164 -2.67 17.77 -13.74
N ASP A 165 -3.39 17.59 -14.85
CA ASP A 165 -4.85 17.52 -14.85
C ASP A 165 -5.33 16.16 -14.29
N PRO A 166 -6.11 16.16 -13.20
CA PRO A 166 -6.63 14.94 -12.57
C PRO A 166 -7.58 14.11 -13.48
N ARG A 167 -7.88 14.59 -14.68
CA ARG A 167 -8.63 13.87 -15.73
C ARG A 167 -7.74 12.98 -16.60
N ARG A 168 -6.41 13.12 -16.55
CA ARG A 168 -5.43 12.22 -17.21
C ARG A 168 -5.01 11.05 -16.30
N GLU A 169 -5.48 11.03 -15.06
CA GLU A 169 -5.06 10.12 -14.00
C GLU A 169 -5.61 8.68 -14.12
N ASP A 170 -6.61 8.41 -14.96
CA ASP A 170 -7.32 7.11 -14.91
C ASP A 170 -6.46 5.89 -15.30
N SER A 171 -5.58 6.02 -16.31
CA SER A 171 -4.61 4.95 -16.61
C SER A 171 -3.54 4.88 -15.52
N PHE A 172 -3.08 6.04 -15.03
CA PHE A 172 -2.06 6.11 -13.99
C PHE A 172 -2.52 5.45 -12.68
N LEU A 173 -3.74 5.72 -12.20
CA LEU A 173 -4.26 5.14 -10.97
C LEU A 173 -4.41 3.62 -11.09
N TRP A 174 -4.83 3.09 -12.24
CA TRP A 174 -4.88 1.65 -12.48
C TRP A 174 -3.49 1.02 -12.65
N ASP A 175 -2.62 1.62 -13.46
CA ASP A 175 -1.26 1.14 -13.69
C ASP A 175 -0.43 1.18 -12.40
N PHE A 176 -0.73 2.14 -11.52
CA PHE A 176 -0.11 2.27 -10.22
C PHE A 176 -0.75 1.33 -9.19
N PHE A 177 -2.04 1.44 -8.88
CA PHE A 177 -2.65 0.68 -7.78
C PHE A 177 -3.08 -0.74 -8.15
N GLY A 178 -3.48 -0.95 -9.41
CA GLY A 178 -4.15 -2.18 -9.86
C GLY A 178 -3.29 -3.42 -9.63
N GLN A 179 -2.01 -3.37 -9.99
CA GLN A 179 -1.10 -4.51 -9.77
C GLN A 179 -0.99 -4.89 -8.29
N ARG A 180 -0.96 -3.91 -7.38
CA ARG A 180 -0.80 -4.19 -5.94
C ARG A 180 -2.03 -4.91 -5.38
N TYR A 181 -3.23 -4.46 -5.72
CA TYR A 181 -4.48 -5.16 -5.37
C TYR A 181 -4.51 -6.60 -5.90
N LEU A 182 -4.16 -6.74 -7.17
CA LEU A 182 -4.16 -8.01 -7.88
C LEU A 182 -3.16 -9.03 -7.33
N HIS A 183 -2.02 -8.57 -6.79
CA HIS A 183 -1.06 -9.45 -6.11
C HIS A 183 -1.43 -9.73 -4.66
N GLN A 184 -2.04 -8.76 -3.95
CA GLN A 184 -2.38 -8.86 -2.53
C GLN A 184 -3.60 -9.75 -2.25
N PHE A 185 -4.60 -9.72 -3.14
CA PHE A 185 -5.87 -10.43 -2.95
C PHE A 185 -6.05 -11.54 -3.99
N SER A 186 -6.68 -12.63 -3.57
CA SER A 186 -7.12 -13.72 -4.44
C SER A 186 -8.31 -13.27 -5.29
N PHE A 187 -8.56 -14.01 -6.37
CA PHE A 187 -9.70 -13.78 -7.26
C PHE A 187 -11.04 -13.75 -6.49
N SER A 188 -11.24 -14.69 -5.55
CA SER A 188 -12.44 -14.75 -4.73
C SER A 188 -12.57 -13.58 -3.75
N GLU A 189 -11.45 -13.10 -3.21
CA GLU A 189 -11.46 -11.92 -2.34
C GLU A 189 -11.84 -10.69 -3.16
N LEU A 190 -11.21 -10.47 -4.32
CA LEU A 190 -11.55 -9.37 -5.22
C LEU A 190 -13.02 -9.41 -5.66
N ALA A 191 -13.59 -10.59 -5.90
CA ALA A 191 -15.00 -10.73 -6.24
C ALA A 191 -15.94 -10.22 -5.14
N GLY A 192 -15.53 -10.35 -3.87
CA GLY A 192 -16.30 -9.86 -2.72
C GLY A 192 -16.06 -8.38 -2.39
N GLN A 193 -14.95 -7.79 -2.85
CA GLN A 193 -14.57 -6.40 -2.56
C GLN A 193 -15.26 -5.36 -3.45
N PHE A 194 -15.56 -5.75 -4.68
CA PHE A 194 -16.11 -4.88 -5.71
C PHE A 194 -17.52 -5.29 -6.08
N GLU A 195 -18.30 -4.40 -6.66
CA GLU A 195 -19.68 -4.65 -7.11
C GLU A 195 -19.89 -4.20 -8.54
N GLY A 196 -21.07 -4.46 -9.12
CA GLY A 196 -21.45 -3.94 -10.43
C GLY A 196 -20.43 -4.21 -11.54
N VAL A 197 -20.25 -3.22 -12.40
CA VAL A 197 -19.29 -3.29 -13.53
C VAL A 197 -17.84 -3.21 -13.05
N GLU A 198 -17.58 -2.47 -11.98
CA GLU A 198 -16.25 -2.43 -11.34
C GLU A 198 -15.76 -3.84 -10.99
N ARG A 199 -16.64 -4.71 -10.45
CA ARG A 199 -16.32 -6.13 -10.19
C ARG A 199 -15.89 -6.85 -11.48
N ILE A 200 -16.63 -6.69 -12.57
CA ILE A 200 -16.34 -7.37 -13.83
C ILE A 200 -14.98 -6.91 -14.36
N PHE A 201 -14.71 -5.61 -14.30
CA PHE A 201 -13.42 -5.05 -14.70
C PHE A 201 -12.28 -5.67 -13.87
N ILE A 202 -12.37 -5.61 -12.55
CA ILE A 202 -11.33 -6.15 -11.66
C ILE A 202 -11.14 -7.66 -11.87
N LEU A 203 -12.22 -8.43 -11.96
CA LEU A 203 -12.13 -9.88 -12.18
C LEU A 203 -11.56 -10.22 -13.55
N SER A 204 -11.85 -9.44 -14.60
CA SER A 204 -11.23 -9.63 -15.92
C SER A 204 -9.72 -9.43 -15.87
N LYS A 205 -9.23 -8.51 -15.03
CA LYS A 205 -7.80 -8.26 -14.81
C LYS A 205 -7.16 -9.27 -13.88
N ALA A 206 -7.93 -9.84 -12.95
CA ALA A 206 -7.48 -10.89 -12.04
C ALA A 206 -7.46 -12.29 -12.67
N ALA A 207 -8.32 -12.56 -13.66
CA ALA A 207 -8.46 -13.90 -14.26
C ALA A 207 -7.14 -14.46 -14.84
N PRO A 208 -6.31 -13.69 -15.56
CA PRO A 208 -5.01 -14.18 -16.02
C PRO A 208 -4.07 -14.57 -14.87
N LEU A 209 -4.21 -13.96 -13.69
CA LEU A 209 -3.36 -14.19 -12.53
C LEU A 209 -3.67 -15.49 -11.78
N LEU A 210 -4.74 -16.20 -12.19
CA LEU A 210 -5.00 -17.57 -11.73
C LEU A 210 -3.91 -18.56 -12.17
N TYR A 211 -3.17 -18.21 -13.23
CA TYR A 211 -1.97 -18.92 -13.66
C TYR A 211 -0.75 -18.25 -13.04
N SER A 212 -0.04 -18.99 -12.18
CA SER A 212 1.14 -18.48 -11.46
C SER A 212 2.25 -18.09 -12.42
N THR A 213 2.42 -18.80 -13.53
CA THR A 213 3.37 -18.44 -14.59
C THR A 213 3.06 -17.07 -15.20
N TYR A 214 1.78 -16.71 -15.37
CA TYR A 214 1.41 -15.38 -15.87
C TYR A 214 1.55 -14.29 -14.79
N LYS A 215 1.13 -14.62 -13.56
CA LYS A 215 1.24 -13.73 -12.39
C LYS A 215 2.69 -13.35 -12.12
N TYR A 216 3.61 -14.31 -12.19
CA TYR A 216 5.04 -14.14 -11.94
C TYR A 216 5.87 -14.18 -13.23
N ARG A 217 5.33 -13.68 -14.35
CA ARG A 217 6.03 -13.72 -15.64
C ARG A 217 7.36 -12.97 -15.62
N ARG A 218 7.44 -11.84 -14.89
CA ARG A 218 8.68 -11.08 -14.69
C ARG A 218 9.69 -11.87 -13.87
N SER A 219 9.25 -12.58 -12.82
CA SER A 219 10.12 -13.54 -12.13
C SER A 219 10.69 -14.61 -13.05
N VAL A 220 9.86 -15.17 -13.94
CA VAL A 220 10.30 -16.17 -14.90
C VAL A 220 11.34 -15.56 -15.84
N GLU A 221 11.10 -14.38 -16.40
CA GLU A 221 12.07 -13.64 -17.22
C GLU A 221 13.37 -13.37 -16.47
N ASN A 222 13.29 -12.85 -15.24
CA ASN A 222 14.44 -12.55 -14.39
C ASN A 222 15.22 -13.80 -14.00
N SER A 223 14.56 -14.94 -13.86
CA SER A 223 15.20 -16.23 -13.55
C SER A 223 16.07 -16.77 -14.67
N LEU A 224 15.93 -16.26 -15.89
CA LEU A 224 16.78 -16.65 -17.02
C LEU A 224 18.15 -15.93 -17.00
N SER A 225 18.30 -14.86 -16.21
CA SER A 225 19.58 -14.16 -16.05
C SER A 225 20.35 -14.70 -14.86
N LEU A 226 21.55 -15.24 -15.09
CA LEU A 226 22.42 -15.79 -14.04
C LEU A 226 22.80 -14.74 -12.97
N SER A 227 22.97 -13.47 -13.36
CA SER A 227 23.30 -12.39 -12.42
C SER A 227 22.23 -12.19 -11.35
N ASN A 228 20.96 -12.50 -11.65
CA ASN A 228 19.86 -12.34 -10.71
C ASN A 228 19.82 -13.43 -9.63
N TRP A 229 20.64 -14.47 -9.76
CA TRP A 229 20.75 -15.57 -8.79
C TRP A 229 21.93 -15.41 -7.83
N GLU A 230 22.80 -14.42 -8.07
CA GLU A 230 23.97 -14.19 -7.23
C GLU A 230 23.53 -13.83 -5.81
N THR A 231 24.17 -14.43 -4.80
CA THR A 231 23.88 -14.16 -3.39
C THR A 231 25.18 -13.93 -2.63
N GLU A 232 25.14 -13.02 -1.67
CA GLU A 232 26.26 -12.69 -0.78
C GLU A 232 26.06 -13.35 0.59
N LYS A 233 27.15 -13.63 1.30
CA LYS A 233 27.07 -14.37 2.59
C LYS A 233 26.79 -13.48 3.81
N GLU A 234 26.99 -12.16 3.73
CA GLU A 234 27.04 -11.26 4.89
C GLU A 234 25.87 -10.26 4.96
N ASN A 235 24.64 -10.76 4.84
CA ASN A 235 23.42 -9.92 4.88
C ASN A 235 23.28 -9.12 6.18
N SER A 236 23.71 -9.69 7.32
CA SER A 236 23.58 -9.06 8.64
C SER A 236 24.37 -7.75 8.75
N ASP A 237 25.52 -7.68 8.08
CA ASP A 237 26.40 -6.52 8.14
C ASP A 237 25.84 -5.37 7.28
N TRP A 238 25.27 -5.69 6.12
CA TRP A 238 24.52 -4.73 5.32
C TRP A 238 23.36 -4.12 6.11
N ILE A 239 22.53 -4.95 6.74
CA ILE A 239 21.36 -4.47 7.51
C ILE A 239 21.79 -3.59 8.69
N ARG A 240 22.83 -4.01 9.43
CA ARG A 240 23.36 -3.22 10.55
C ARG A 240 23.86 -1.86 10.07
N ASN A 241 24.64 -1.82 9.00
CA ASN A 241 25.18 -0.58 8.47
C ASN A 241 24.06 0.34 7.96
N CYS A 242 23.11 -0.22 7.21
CA CYS A 242 22.00 0.51 6.60
C CYS A 242 20.87 0.88 7.56
N SER A 243 20.97 0.50 8.83
CA SER A 243 20.10 1.00 9.90
C SER A 243 20.40 2.47 10.27
N THR A 244 21.52 3.03 9.81
CA THR A 244 21.93 4.41 10.09
C THR A 244 21.75 5.32 8.89
N CYS A 245 21.28 6.55 9.15
CA CYS A 245 21.09 7.54 8.08
C CYS A 245 22.42 7.96 7.43
N GLN A 246 23.53 7.94 8.19
CA GLN A 246 24.86 8.21 7.64
C GLN A 246 25.25 7.25 6.50
N ALA A 247 24.96 5.95 6.65
CA ALA A 247 25.26 4.97 5.60
C ALA A 247 24.36 5.14 4.37
N VAL A 248 23.09 5.50 4.58
CA VAL A 248 22.13 5.79 3.50
C VAL A 248 22.59 7.02 2.70
N GLU A 249 22.92 8.13 3.38
CA GLU A 249 23.37 9.36 2.72
C GLU A 249 24.72 9.19 1.99
N ALA A 250 25.59 8.32 2.50
CA ALA A 250 26.84 7.95 1.84
C ALA A 250 26.65 7.04 0.61
N GLY A 251 25.42 6.60 0.32
CA GLY A 251 25.13 5.70 -0.81
C GLY A 251 25.63 4.27 -0.61
N LEU A 252 25.84 3.84 0.63
CA LEU A 252 26.31 2.48 0.95
C LEU A 252 25.17 1.45 0.98
N CYS A 253 23.92 1.92 0.89
CA CYS A 253 22.70 1.11 1.05
C CYS A 253 21.92 0.93 -0.25
N LEU A 254 22.63 1.01 -1.38
CA LEU A 254 22.02 0.81 -2.69
C LEU A 254 21.55 -0.65 -2.85
N PRO A 255 20.48 -0.88 -3.62
CA PRO A 255 20.07 -2.23 -4.00
C PRO A 255 21.22 -2.99 -4.68
N PRO A 256 21.44 -4.27 -4.33
CA PRO A 256 22.41 -5.10 -5.03
C PRO A 256 21.96 -5.35 -6.48
N GLY A 257 22.90 -5.70 -7.35
CA GLY A 257 22.61 -5.98 -8.76
C GLY A 257 21.80 -7.27 -8.98
N SER A 258 21.80 -8.18 -8.00
CA SER A 258 21.04 -9.42 -8.02
C SER A 258 19.64 -9.22 -7.43
N GLN A 259 18.60 -9.58 -8.20
CA GLN A 259 17.22 -9.51 -7.75
C GLN A 259 16.94 -10.42 -6.55
N LEU A 260 17.50 -11.64 -6.54
CA LEU A 260 17.34 -12.58 -5.43
C LEU A 260 17.95 -12.02 -4.14
N GLN A 261 19.18 -11.51 -4.23
CA GLN A 261 19.89 -10.94 -3.09
C GLN A 261 19.14 -9.74 -2.51
N ASP A 262 18.64 -8.85 -3.36
CA ASP A 262 17.87 -7.69 -2.92
C ASP A 262 16.61 -8.10 -2.15
N ASN A 263 15.87 -9.06 -2.68
CA ASN A 263 14.64 -9.53 -2.05
C ASN A 263 14.89 -10.30 -0.73
N ILE A 264 16.02 -11.01 -0.62
CA ILE A 264 16.47 -11.58 0.66
C ILE A 264 16.76 -10.47 1.68
N LEU A 265 17.48 -9.42 1.30
CA LEU A 265 17.78 -8.28 2.19
C LEU A 265 16.51 -7.54 2.63
N ILE A 266 15.56 -7.32 1.71
CA ILE A 266 14.25 -6.73 2.05
C ILE A 266 13.53 -7.59 3.07
N LYS A 267 13.45 -8.92 2.83
CA LYS A 267 12.80 -9.84 3.77
C LYS A 267 13.43 -9.75 5.16
N GLU A 268 14.75 -9.89 5.24
CA GLU A 268 15.46 -9.86 6.52
C GLU A 268 15.27 -8.52 7.23
N TRP A 269 15.30 -7.41 6.49
CA TRP A 269 15.01 -6.08 7.02
C TRP A 269 13.61 -5.99 7.63
N LEU A 270 12.59 -6.51 6.94
CA LEU A 270 11.21 -6.54 7.42
C LEU A 270 11.05 -7.39 8.66
N ASP A 271 11.72 -8.54 8.71
CA ASP A 271 11.63 -9.46 9.84
C ASP A 271 12.29 -8.86 11.10
N LEU A 272 13.46 -8.24 10.93
CA LEU A 272 14.20 -7.59 12.01
C LEU A 272 13.48 -6.33 12.52
N ASN A 273 12.97 -5.50 11.61
CA ASN A 273 12.34 -4.21 11.94
C ASN A 273 10.80 -4.29 12.03
N ARG A 274 10.25 -5.50 12.17
CA ARG A 274 8.81 -5.75 12.41
C ARG A 274 7.90 -5.04 11.40
N GLY A 275 8.30 -5.15 10.14
CA GLY A 275 7.56 -4.66 8.99
C GLY A 275 7.91 -3.25 8.52
N LYS A 276 8.85 -2.56 9.17
CA LYS A 276 9.38 -1.26 8.72
C LYS A 276 10.01 -1.35 7.35
N TYR A 277 9.71 -0.40 6.47
CA TYR A 277 10.39 -0.20 5.20
C TYR A 277 10.27 1.24 4.73
N ASN A 278 11.39 1.97 4.70
CA ASN A 278 11.43 3.29 4.09
C ASN A 278 11.95 3.20 2.66
N ILE A 279 11.07 3.34 1.68
CA ILE A 279 11.39 3.18 0.25
C ILE A 279 12.54 4.12 -0.17
N SER A 280 12.55 5.32 0.40
CA SER A 280 13.51 6.38 0.09
C SER A 280 14.95 6.06 0.47
N ASN A 281 15.19 5.12 1.40
CA ASN A 281 16.54 4.73 1.79
C ASN A 281 17.29 3.95 0.70
N ARG A 282 16.58 3.54 -0.35
CA ARG A 282 17.13 2.78 -1.47
C ARG A 282 17.44 3.66 -2.68
N MET A 283 17.14 4.95 -2.60
CA MET A 283 17.46 5.92 -3.63
C MET A 283 18.94 6.26 -3.58
N ASN A 284 19.57 6.43 -4.74
CA ASN A 284 20.94 6.94 -4.77
C ASN A 284 20.98 8.44 -4.43
N PRO A 285 22.13 8.98 -3.97
CA PRO A 285 22.22 10.37 -3.54
C PRO A 285 21.79 11.40 -4.61
N LEU A 286 22.05 11.10 -5.89
CA LEU A 286 21.63 11.97 -7.00
C LEU A 286 20.11 11.99 -7.16
N GLN A 287 19.46 10.83 -7.12
CA GLN A 287 18.00 10.71 -7.15
C GLN A 287 17.37 11.43 -5.96
N THR A 288 17.91 11.24 -4.75
CA THR A 288 17.44 11.95 -3.55
C THR A 288 17.53 13.46 -3.71
N TYR A 289 18.65 13.97 -4.24
CA TYR A 289 18.81 15.39 -4.53
C TYR A 289 17.78 15.89 -5.55
N GLN A 290 17.62 15.18 -6.68
CA GLN A 290 16.67 15.55 -7.73
C GLN A 290 15.22 15.57 -7.23
N SER A 291 14.82 14.57 -6.43
CA SER A 291 13.47 14.52 -5.85
C SER A 291 13.22 15.68 -4.89
N ARG A 292 14.21 16.04 -4.05
CA ARG A 292 14.09 17.21 -3.16
C ARG A 292 13.95 18.53 -3.93
N GLU A 293 14.71 18.71 -5.02
CA GLU A 293 14.55 19.90 -5.86
C GLU A 293 13.18 19.94 -6.54
N TYR A 294 12.67 18.78 -6.97
CA TYR A 294 11.31 18.69 -7.50
C TYR A 294 10.25 19.07 -6.46
N VAL A 295 10.37 18.61 -5.21
CA VAL A 295 9.47 18.99 -4.11
C VAL A 295 9.40 20.50 -3.95
N LYS A 296 10.56 21.19 -3.95
CA LYS A 296 10.59 22.65 -3.81
C LYS A 296 9.76 23.33 -4.89
N GLN A 297 9.76 22.80 -6.12
CA GLN A 297 9.01 23.35 -7.24
C GLN A 297 7.50 23.07 -7.16
N ILE A 298 7.10 21.89 -6.68
CA ILE A 298 5.67 21.51 -6.61
C ILE A 298 4.97 21.93 -5.31
N LEU A 299 5.74 22.20 -4.24
CA LEU A 299 5.20 22.48 -2.92
C LEU A 299 4.27 23.70 -2.92
N GLU A 300 4.66 24.79 -3.59
CA GLU A 300 3.84 26.00 -3.67
C GLU A 300 2.47 25.73 -4.32
N LYS A 301 2.46 24.99 -5.44
CA LYS A 301 1.22 24.58 -6.12
C LYS A 301 0.34 23.71 -5.22
N SER A 302 0.95 22.78 -4.48
CA SER A 302 0.23 21.92 -3.55
C SER A 302 -0.36 22.70 -2.37
N ILE A 303 0.37 23.67 -1.82
CA ILE A 303 -0.13 24.57 -0.77
C ILE A 303 -1.33 25.35 -1.29
N GLU A 304 -1.24 25.94 -2.49
CA GLU A 304 -2.34 26.68 -3.09
C GLU A 304 -3.59 25.80 -3.26
N SER A 305 -3.43 24.58 -3.78
CA SER A 305 -4.55 23.64 -3.93
C SER A 305 -5.20 23.23 -2.60
N GLN A 306 -4.41 23.15 -1.52
CA GLN A 306 -4.86 22.71 -0.21
C GLN A 306 -5.34 23.86 0.69
N ASN A 307 -5.23 25.11 0.24
CA ASN A 307 -5.85 26.24 0.93
C ASN A 307 -7.38 26.31 0.72
N ARG A 308 -7.93 25.48 -0.17
CA ARG A 308 -9.37 25.29 -0.33
C ARG A 308 -9.81 24.06 0.46
N VAL A 309 -10.76 24.24 1.39
CA VAL A 309 -11.34 23.11 2.14
C VAL A 309 -12.20 22.29 1.18
N LEU A 310 -11.80 21.05 0.96
CA LEU A 310 -12.53 20.11 0.10
C LEU A 310 -13.62 19.39 0.91
N SER A 311 -14.64 18.89 0.20
CA SER A 311 -15.63 17.98 0.80
C SER A 311 -14.92 16.73 1.31
N GLN A 312 -15.25 16.32 2.53
CA GLN A 312 -14.63 15.18 3.20
C GLN A 312 -15.61 14.02 3.19
N ASP A 313 -15.14 12.85 2.76
CA ASP A 313 -15.87 11.60 2.81
C ASP A 313 -15.05 10.60 3.65
N PHE A 314 -15.57 10.25 4.83
CA PHE A 314 -14.93 9.31 5.75
C PHE A 314 -15.53 7.90 5.67
N SER A 315 -16.34 7.58 4.65
CA SER A 315 -17.08 6.31 4.58
C SER A 315 -16.18 5.08 4.68
N SER A 316 -15.03 5.08 4.00
CA SER A 316 -14.06 3.98 4.07
C SER A 316 -13.41 3.82 5.45
N LEU A 317 -13.13 4.94 6.13
CA LEU A 317 -12.63 4.94 7.51
C LEU A 317 -13.70 4.46 8.50
N VAL A 318 -14.95 4.91 8.34
CA VAL A 318 -16.08 4.47 9.15
C VAL A 318 -16.28 2.97 9.03
N ASP A 319 -16.28 2.43 7.81
CA ASP A 319 -16.42 0.99 7.58
C ASP A 319 -15.29 0.17 8.23
N LEU A 320 -14.07 0.72 8.29
CA LEU A 320 -12.95 0.08 9.00
C LEU A 320 -13.13 0.11 10.52
N ILE A 321 -13.59 1.24 11.07
CA ILE A 321 -13.89 1.38 12.50
C ILE A 321 -15.01 0.42 12.90
N ASP A 322 -16.12 0.42 12.16
CA ASP A 322 -17.28 -0.43 12.41
C ASP A 322 -16.91 -1.91 12.31
N PHE A 323 -16.05 -2.28 11.36
CA PHE A 323 -15.51 -3.64 11.28
C PHE A 323 -14.68 -4.00 12.53
N CYS A 324 -13.81 -3.11 13.00
CA CYS A 324 -13.04 -3.33 14.23
C CYS A 324 -13.97 -3.50 15.44
N GLU A 325 -15.00 -2.66 15.58
CA GLU A 325 -15.98 -2.74 16.66
C GLU A 325 -16.74 -4.07 16.64
N LYS A 326 -17.24 -4.49 15.46
CA LYS A 326 -17.91 -5.78 15.27
C LYS A 326 -17.00 -6.95 15.67
N GLU A 327 -15.74 -6.89 15.25
CA GLU A 327 -14.78 -7.92 15.58
C GLU A 327 -14.23 -7.75 17.00
N GLY A 328 -14.65 -6.78 17.82
CA GLY A 328 -14.13 -6.56 19.18
C GLY A 328 -12.62 -6.24 19.21
N ILE A 329 -12.16 -5.45 18.24
CA ILE A 329 -10.79 -4.92 18.09
C ILE A 329 -10.86 -3.42 18.39
N LEU A 330 -9.98 -2.91 19.24
CA LEU A 330 -9.92 -1.46 19.50
C LEU A 330 -9.34 -0.73 18.28
N PHE A 331 -9.80 0.50 18.03
CA PHE A 331 -9.32 1.29 16.91
C PHE A 331 -8.42 2.43 17.37
N GLY A 332 -7.22 2.54 16.81
CA GLY A 332 -6.32 3.67 17.00
C GLY A 332 -6.13 4.40 15.68
N PHE A 333 -6.48 5.68 15.62
CA PHE A 333 -6.08 6.53 14.51
C PHE A 333 -4.75 7.20 14.85
N LEU A 334 -3.70 6.99 14.05
CA LEU A 334 -2.42 7.67 14.18
C LEU A 334 -2.28 8.75 13.11
N TYR A 335 -2.30 10.01 13.53
CA TYR A 335 -2.03 11.14 12.63
C TYR A 335 -0.53 11.20 12.32
N MET A 336 -0.16 10.77 11.12
CA MET A 336 1.22 10.73 10.65
C MET A 336 1.78 12.15 10.43
N PRO A 337 3.06 12.39 10.75
CA PRO A 337 3.68 13.67 10.45
C PRO A 337 3.70 13.95 8.94
N GLY A 338 3.59 15.22 8.58
CA GLY A 338 3.67 15.69 7.20
C GLY A 338 4.58 16.91 7.06
N ILE A 339 4.76 17.38 5.83
CA ILE A 339 5.50 18.62 5.55
C ILE A 339 4.77 19.79 6.21
N MET A 340 5.49 20.53 7.06
CA MET A 340 4.96 21.61 7.89
C MET A 340 4.07 22.58 7.11
N GLU A 341 4.51 23.00 5.92
CA GLU A 341 3.78 23.93 5.09
C GLU A 341 2.43 23.36 4.59
N LEU A 342 2.36 22.06 4.28
CA LEU A 342 1.13 21.39 3.86
C LEU A 342 0.18 21.13 5.05
N GLU A 343 0.73 20.79 6.21
CA GLU A 343 -0.03 20.54 7.44
C GLU A 343 -0.67 21.82 8.02
N ASN A 344 -0.12 22.99 7.68
CA ASN A 344 -0.65 24.29 8.09
C ASN A 344 -1.73 24.86 7.13
N THR A 345 -2.05 24.17 6.04
CA THR A 345 -3.09 24.61 5.09
C THR A 345 -4.49 24.48 5.69
N ALA A 346 -5.43 25.28 5.17
CA ALA A 346 -6.82 25.26 5.65
C ALA A 346 -7.48 23.87 5.51
N ASN A 347 -7.20 23.15 4.42
CA ASN A 347 -7.74 21.80 4.22
C ASN A 347 -7.17 20.80 5.22
N SER A 348 -5.85 20.77 5.45
CA SER A 348 -5.22 19.87 6.41
C SER A 348 -5.74 20.08 7.83
N ILE A 349 -5.89 21.35 8.25
CA ILE A 349 -6.46 21.70 9.56
C ILE A 349 -7.92 21.22 9.67
N ALA A 350 -8.74 21.46 8.64
CA ALA A 350 -10.14 21.06 8.61
C ALA A 350 -10.29 19.52 8.66
N VAL A 351 -9.52 18.80 7.84
CA VAL A 351 -9.53 17.32 7.79
C VAL A 351 -9.08 16.73 9.12
N ARG A 352 -7.99 17.24 9.70
CA ARG A 352 -7.49 16.78 11.01
C ARG A 352 -8.50 16.98 12.12
N SER A 353 -9.15 18.15 12.16
CA SER A 353 -10.20 18.45 13.16
C SER A 353 -11.40 17.51 13.02
N ALA A 354 -11.86 17.28 11.79
CA ALA A 354 -13.00 16.42 11.51
C ALA A 354 -12.71 14.95 11.83
N VAL A 355 -11.56 14.41 11.42
CA VAL A 355 -11.20 13.02 11.70
C VAL A 355 -10.98 12.79 13.20
N LYS A 356 -10.38 13.75 13.91
CA LYS A 356 -10.24 13.68 15.37
C LYS A 356 -11.61 13.59 16.04
N LYS A 357 -12.54 14.48 15.68
CA LYS A 357 -13.92 14.46 16.20
C LYS A 357 -14.64 13.15 15.89
N LEU A 358 -14.50 12.62 14.67
CA LEU A 358 -15.07 11.34 14.26
C LEU A 358 -14.55 10.20 15.14
N VAL A 359 -13.23 10.09 15.30
CA VAL A 359 -12.60 9.02 16.09
C VAL A 359 -12.95 9.14 17.57
N GLU A 360 -12.87 10.34 18.16
CA GLU A 360 -13.16 10.55 19.59
C GLU A 360 -14.65 10.34 19.95
N SER A 361 -15.56 10.41 18.97
CA SER A 361 -16.97 10.08 19.19
C SER A 361 -17.25 8.58 19.37
N ARG A 362 -16.26 7.71 19.14
CA ARG A 362 -16.40 6.25 19.20
C ARG A 362 -15.84 5.71 20.52
N LYS A 363 -16.65 4.97 21.29
CA LYS A 363 -16.29 4.45 22.63
C LYS A 363 -15.00 3.62 22.61
N ASN A 364 -14.78 2.86 21.54
CA ASN A 364 -13.68 1.90 21.40
C ASN A 364 -12.57 2.39 20.47
N ALA A 365 -12.52 3.70 20.20
CA ALA A 365 -11.48 4.31 19.38
C ALA A 365 -10.68 5.38 20.13
N ALA A 366 -9.48 5.68 19.65
CA ALA A 366 -8.65 6.77 20.14
C ALA A 366 -7.86 7.44 19.01
N PHE A 367 -7.68 8.75 19.12
CA PHE A 367 -6.83 9.54 18.23
C PHE A 367 -5.46 9.77 18.86
N PHE A 368 -4.41 9.38 18.15
CA PHE A 368 -3.01 9.53 18.54
C PHE A 368 -2.30 10.48 17.58
N SER A 369 -1.36 11.26 18.10
CA SER A 369 -0.54 12.19 17.34
C SER A 369 0.90 12.13 17.83
N PHE A 370 1.84 12.35 16.93
CA PHE A 370 3.21 12.66 17.29
C PHE A 370 3.27 13.99 18.07
N PRO A 371 4.29 14.21 18.93
CA PRO A 371 4.45 15.46 19.68
C PRO A 371 4.43 16.68 18.76
N ASP A 372 5.10 16.56 17.63
CA ASP A 372 5.04 17.51 16.53
C ASP A 372 4.77 16.73 15.24
N PHE A 373 3.61 16.96 14.63
CA PHE A 373 3.23 16.31 13.36
C PHE A 373 3.65 17.15 12.15
N ARG A 374 4.39 18.25 12.34
CA ARG A 374 4.80 19.19 11.28
C ARG A 374 6.31 19.15 11.11
N TYR A 375 6.76 18.27 10.23
CA TYR A 375 8.19 18.11 9.98
C TYR A 375 8.67 19.09 8.90
N PRO A 376 9.92 19.57 9.00
CA PRO A 376 10.51 20.41 7.95
C PRO A 376 10.62 19.62 6.64
N LYS A 377 10.38 20.28 5.50
CA LYS A 377 10.39 19.64 4.17
C LYS A 377 11.71 18.94 3.83
N GLU A 378 12.82 19.37 4.44
CA GLU A 378 14.14 18.78 4.24
C GLU A 378 14.21 17.33 4.74
N MET A 379 13.29 16.91 5.63
CA MET A 379 13.17 15.54 6.13
C MET A 379 12.38 14.61 5.19
N PHE A 380 12.05 15.08 3.99
CA PHE A 380 11.31 14.32 2.99
C PHE A 380 12.10 14.25 1.68
N VAL A 381 11.88 13.17 0.91
CA VAL A 381 12.39 13.07 -0.47
C VAL A 381 11.35 13.49 -1.49
N ASP A 382 10.06 13.34 -1.17
CA ASP A 382 8.92 13.84 -1.94
C ASP A 382 7.84 14.41 -1.00
N GLN A 383 6.61 14.67 -1.46
CA GLN A 383 5.54 15.20 -0.59
C GLN A 383 4.97 14.18 0.42
N ILE A 384 5.38 12.91 0.32
CA ILE A 384 4.80 11.80 1.08
C ILE A 384 5.86 11.08 1.91
N HIS A 385 7.01 10.76 1.32
CA HIS A 385 8.00 9.85 1.88
C HIS A 385 9.14 10.58 2.61
N PHE A 386 9.46 10.08 3.80
CA PHE A 386 10.56 10.59 4.61
C PHE A 386 11.92 10.25 4.00
N ASP A 387 12.89 11.14 4.12
CA ASP A 387 14.29 10.74 4.00
C ASP A 387 14.74 9.96 5.26
N CYS A 388 15.98 9.49 5.30
CA CYS A 388 16.46 8.73 6.46
C CYS A 388 16.49 9.53 7.77
N ARG A 389 16.55 10.87 7.72
CA ARG A 389 16.54 11.74 8.91
C ARG A 389 15.12 11.87 9.44
N GLY A 390 14.16 12.07 8.55
CA GLY A 390 12.73 12.05 8.85
C GLY A 390 12.28 10.71 9.42
N GLU A 391 12.72 9.60 8.83
CA GLU A 391 12.46 8.25 9.35
C GLU A 391 13.06 8.06 10.75
N ALA A 392 14.30 8.49 10.97
CA ALA A 392 14.95 8.35 12.28
C ALA A 392 14.20 9.13 13.36
N ARG A 393 13.83 10.40 13.09
CA ARG A 393 13.00 11.21 14.00
C ARG A 393 11.64 10.57 14.24
N LEU A 394 10.95 10.15 13.17
CA LEU A 394 9.65 9.49 13.25
C LEU A 394 9.70 8.28 14.19
N ASN A 395 10.70 7.41 14.03
CA ASN A 395 10.79 6.20 14.85
C ASN A 395 11.21 6.49 16.29
N ALA A 396 12.08 7.46 16.52
CA ALA A 396 12.39 7.91 17.88
C ALA A 396 11.13 8.39 18.60
N GLU A 397 10.36 9.30 17.97
CA GLU A 397 9.13 9.82 18.55
C GLU A 397 8.03 8.75 18.68
N PHE A 398 7.96 7.81 17.74
CA PHE A 398 7.00 6.71 17.77
C PHE A 398 7.23 5.80 18.98
N GLN A 399 8.49 5.42 19.23
CA GLN A 399 8.84 4.54 20.35
C GLN A 399 8.76 5.27 21.70
N GLU A 400 9.20 6.53 21.76
CA GLU A 400 9.27 7.30 23.00
C GLU A 400 7.92 7.86 23.46
N PHE A 401 7.07 8.30 22.53
CA PHE A 401 5.83 9.00 22.87
C PHE A 401 4.57 8.26 22.42
N VAL A 402 4.49 7.84 21.16
CA VAL A 402 3.25 7.30 20.58
C VAL A 402 2.91 5.93 21.13
N LEU A 403 3.83 4.96 21.07
CA LEU A 403 3.58 3.60 21.56
C LEU A 403 3.21 3.57 23.05
N PRO A 404 3.87 4.33 23.94
CA PRO A 404 3.41 4.44 25.33
C PRO A 404 1.98 4.96 25.47
N MET A 405 1.54 5.91 24.65
CA MET A 405 0.14 6.36 24.63
C MET A 405 -0.82 5.25 24.19
N VAL A 406 -0.46 4.52 23.12
CA VAL A 406 -1.26 3.41 22.61
C VAL A 406 -1.37 2.28 23.66
N PHE A 407 -0.27 1.95 24.34
CA PHE A 407 -0.25 0.92 25.38
C PHE A 407 -1.10 1.32 26.59
N ARG A 408 -1.04 2.59 27.02
CA ARG A 408 -1.92 3.11 28.08
C ARG A 408 -3.40 3.01 27.71
N PHE A 409 -3.74 3.31 26.45
CA PHE A 409 -5.11 3.16 25.96
C PHE A 409 -5.58 1.69 26.05
N LEU A 410 -4.78 0.75 25.55
CA LEU A 410 -5.06 -0.69 25.67
C LEU A 410 -5.27 -1.13 27.13
N ASP A 411 -4.36 -0.73 28.01
CA ASP A 411 -4.43 -1.09 29.44
C ASP A 411 -5.67 -0.50 30.12
N SER A 412 -6.06 0.73 29.77
CA SER A 412 -7.25 1.38 30.33
C SER A 412 -8.55 0.64 29.98
N LYS A 413 -8.61 0.08 28.76
CA LYS A 413 -9.76 -0.70 28.29
C LYS A 413 -9.81 -2.11 28.89
N ARG A 414 -8.65 -2.69 29.19
CA ARG A 414 -8.55 -3.99 29.88
C ARG A 414 -9.00 -3.92 31.34
N LYS A 415 -8.76 -2.81 32.04
CA LYS A 415 -9.06 -2.65 33.48
C LYS A 415 -10.54 -2.34 33.77
N ASN A 416 -11.32 -1.88 32.78
CA ASN A 416 -12.75 -1.58 32.93
C ASN A 416 -13.64 -2.39 31.97
N PRO A 417 -13.70 -3.73 32.07
CA PRO A 417 -14.56 -4.55 31.20
C PRO A 417 -16.06 -4.47 31.55
N PHE A 418 -16.45 -3.88 32.69
CA PHE A 418 -17.82 -3.96 33.25
C PHE A 418 -18.56 -2.61 33.38
N LEU A 419 -18.20 -1.60 32.57
CA LEU A 419 -19.09 -0.46 32.30
C LEU A 419 -19.74 -0.64 30.91
N GLU A 420 -20.30 -1.84 30.73
CA GLU A 420 -21.17 -2.20 29.60
C GLU A 420 -22.60 -1.74 29.85
#